data_AF-A0A401UPH1-F1
#
_entry.id   AF-A0A401UPH1-F1
#
_cell.length_a   1.000
_cell.length_b   1.000
_cell.length_c   1.000
_cell.angle_alpha   90.00
_cell.angle_beta   90.00
_cell.angle_gamma   90.00
#
_symmetry.space_group_name_H-M   'P 1'
#
loop_
_entity.id
_entity.type
_entity.pdbx_description
1 polymer ?
#
loop_
_entity_poly.entity_id
_entity_poly.type
_entity_poly.pdbx_seq_one_letter_code
_entity_poly.pdbx_strand_id
1 'polypeptide(L)'
;MKKLATKQLQVNLQEIENVINKHEIWEEEFWIYNLEMKDNNLNINIFDDEWLQETFIIEIVEDNIDIKSICKSIIDYLYENEINSRQNYINKNKSFNSRKIQSMAKWMGKGNIDKVTKINMELIERYNINIKMKSELSTYKSYACDFYEVLNTLYPTYIEVV
;
A
#
# COMPACT_ATOMS: atom_id res chain seq x y z
N MET A 1 -10.59 -26.71 -13.88
CA MET A 1 -9.60 -25.78 -13.31
C MET A 1 -8.26 -26.48 -13.30
N LYS A 2 -7.31 -26.01 -14.11
CA LYS A 2 -5.95 -26.58 -14.18
C LYS A 2 -5.13 -26.03 -13.02
N LYS A 3 -4.18 -26.83 -12.51
CA LYS A 3 -3.27 -26.46 -11.43
C LYS A 3 -2.30 -25.37 -11.94
N LEU A 4 -2.43 -24.16 -11.41
CA LEU A 4 -1.56 -23.01 -11.69
C LEU A 4 -0.14 -23.15 -11.09
N ALA A 5 0.06 -24.10 -10.18
CA ALA A 5 1.36 -24.39 -9.59
C ALA A 5 2.31 -25.08 -10.58
N THR A 6 2.78 -24.34 -11.58
CA THR A 6 3.93 -24.76 -12.39
C THR A 6 5.19 -24.64 -11.53
N LYS A 7 6.10 -25.62 -11.65
CA LYS A 7 7.40 -25.60 -10.96
C LYS A 7 8.17 -24.28 -11.19
N GLN A 8 7.98 -23.66 -12.35
CA GLN A 8 8.59 -22.37 -12.70
C GLN A 8 8.06 -21.22 -11.84
N LEU A 9 6.75 -21.15 -11.59
CA LEU A 9 6.16 -20.11 -10.75
C LEU A 9 6.74 -20.18 -9.33
N GLN A 10 6.84 -21.37 -8.75
CA GLN A 10 7.45 -21.54 -7.42
C GLN A 10 8.92 -21.09 -7.39
N VAL A 11 9.69 -21.38 -8.43
CA VAL A 11 11.08 -20.91 -8.56
C VAL A 11 11.13 -19.39 -8.62
N ASN A 12 10.25 -18.77 -9.42
CA ASN A 12 10.20 -17.32 -9.58
C ASN A 12 9.80 -16.61 -8.27
N LEU A 13 8.81 -17.15 -7.54
CA LEU A 13 8.42 -16.60 -6.23
C LEU A 13 9.57 -16.70 -5.23
N GLN A 14 10.28 -17.83 -5.18
CA GLN A 14 11.44 -17.98 -4.31
C GLN A 14 12.56 -17.00 -4.67
N GLU A 15 12.77 -16.74 -5.97
CA GLU A 15 13.78 -15.79 -6.44
C GLU A 15 13.44 -14.35 -6.02
N ILE A 16 12.15 -13.97 -6.12
CA ILE A 16 11.64 -12.70 -5.60
C ILE A 16 11.86 -12.60 -4.09
N GLU A 17 11.44 -13.62 -3.32
CA GLU A 17 11.62 -13.67 -1.87
C GLU A 17 13.10 -13.51 -1.46
N ASN A 18 14.01 -14.19 -2.15
CA ASN A 18 15.43 -14.15 -1.84
C ASN A 18 16.03 -12.76 -2.03
N VAL A 19 15.50 -11.96 -2.96
CA VAL A 19 15.96 -10.60 -3.21
C VAL A 19 15.29 -9.62 -2.26
N ILE A 20 13.96 -9.69 -2.14
CA ILE A 20 13.20 -8.70 -1.35
C ILE A 20 13.53 -8.78 0.15
N ASN A 21 13.84 -9.98 0.65
CA ASN A 21 14.22 -10.21 2.04
C ASN A 21 15.72 -10.05 2.31
N LYS A 22 16.48 -9.58 1.31
CA LYS A 22 17.91 -9.37 1.47
C LYS A 22 18.16 -8.02 2.12
N HIS A 23 18.29 -8.04 3.43
CA HIS A 23 18.54 -6.86 4.25
C HIS A 23 19.99 -6.80 4.74
N GLU A 24 20.53 -5.60 4.79
CA GLU A 24 21.85 -5.34 5.36
C GLU A 24 21.76 -5.20 6.90
N ILE A 25 22.85 -5.51 7.60
CA ILE A 25 22.87 -5.57 9.08
C ILE A 25 22.55 -4.21 9.74
N TRP A 26 22.73 -3.10 9.00
CA TRP A 26 22.43 -1.74 9.47
C TRP A 26 21.02 -1.28 9.16
N GLU A 27 20.20 -2.08 8.45
CA GLU A 27 18.79 -1.75 8.22
C GLU A 27 18.01 -2.01 9.51
N GLU A 28 17.59 -0.92 10.16
CA GLU A 28 16.87 -0.98 11.45
C GLU A 28 15.37 -1.28 11.27
N GLU A 29 14.80 -0.97 10.11
CA GLU A 29 13.39 -1.17 9.79
C GLU A 29 13.28 -1.81 8.40
N PHE A 30 12.86 -3.07 8.35
CA PHE A 30 12.61 -3.79 7.10
C PHE A 30 11.42 -4.73 7.25
N TRP A 31 10.82 -5.06 6.12
CA TRP A 31 9.69 -5.98 6.05
C TRP A 31 10.17 -7.35 5.61
N ILE A 32 9.64 -8.39 6.24
CA ILE A 32 9.88 -9.76 5.80
C ILE A 32 8.68 -10.22 4.96
N TYR A 33 8.95 -10.72 3.77
CA TYR A 33 7.96 -11.16 2.80
C TYR A 33 7.93 -12.68 2.66
N ASN A 34 6.72 -13.22 2.58
CA ASN A 34 6.47 -14.59 2.19
C ASN A 34 5.43 -14.62 1.07
N LEU A 35 5.83 -15.17 -0.09
CA LEU A 35 5.06 -15.26 -1.31
C LEU A 35 4.75 -16.74 -1.60
N GLU A 36 3.47 -17.11 -1.48
CA GLU A 36 3.04 -18.49 -1.72
C GLU A 36 1.83 -18.56 -2.64
N MET A 37 1.71 -19.67 -3.37
CA MET A 37 0.49 -19.96 -4.11
C MET A 37 -0.49 -20.74 -3.23
N LYS A 38 -1.67 -20.17 -2.99
CA LYS A 38 -2.75 -20.81 -2.22
C LYS A 38 -4.08 -20.65 -2.96
N ASP A 39 -4.81 -21.75 -3.13
CA ASP A 39 -6.12 -21.76 -3.80
C ASP A 39 -6.12 -21.08 -5.19
N ASN A 40 -5.02 -21.24 -5.96
CA ASN A 40 -4.74 -20.59 -7.25
C ASN A 40 -4.50 -19.07 -7.20
N ASN A 41 -4.39 -18.48 -6.02
CA ASN A 41 -4.00 -17.08 -5.85
C ASN A 41 -2.57 -16.97 -5.31
N LEU A 42 -1.92 -15.85 -5.60
CA LEU A 42 -0.69 -15.45 -4.93
C LEU A 42 -1.07 -14.79 -3.62
N ASN A 43 -0.66 -15.40 -2.52
CA ASN A 43 -0.70 -14.80 -1.20
C ASN A 43 0.64 -14.14 -0.91
N ILE A 44 0.58 -12.91 -0.44
CA ILE A 44 1.76 -12.12 -0.06
C ILE A 44 1.55 -11.75 1.40
N ASN A 45 2.31 -12.39 2.27
CA ASN A 45 2.30 -12.11 3.69
C ASN A 45 3.49 -11.21 4.01
N ILE A 46 3.23 -10.09 4.67
CA ILE A 46 4.24 -9.12 5.06
C ILE A 46 4.31 -9.09 6.59
N PHE A 47 5.51 -9.25 7.11
CA PHE A 47 5.79 -9.33 8.53
C PHE A 47 6.67 -8.17 8.98
N ASP A 48 6.40 -7.71 10.19
CA ASP A 48 7.28 -6.88 11.00
C ASP A 48 7.91 -7.78 12.05
N ASP A 49 9.16 -8.18 11.81
CA ASP A 49 9.83 -9.23 12.58
C ASP A 49 8.98 -10.53 12.58
N GLU A 50 8.46 -10.96 13.74
CA GLU A 50 7.61 -12.16 13.85
C GLU A 50 6.11 -11.87 13.65
N TRP A 51 5.69 -10.61 13.52
CA TRP A 51 4.28 -10.21 13.51
C TRP A 51 3.75 -10.04 12.09
N LEU A 52 2.73 -10.82 11.74
CA LEU A 52 2.01 -10.63 10.47
C LEU A 52 1.29 -9.28 10.48
N GLN A 53 1.73 -8.37 9.60
CA GLN A 53 1.13 -7.05 9.43
C GLN A 53 0.02 -7.08 8.40
N GLU A 54 0.31 -7.62 7.22
CA GLU A 54 -0.60 -7.57 6.07
C GLU A 54 -0.58 -8.88 5.29
N THR A 55 -1.73 -9.22 4.71
CA THR A 55 -1.86 -10.30 3.73
C THR A 55 -2.59 -9.77 2.50
N PHE A 56 -1.93 -9.81 1.35
CA PHE A 56 -2.56 -9.56 0.06
C PHE A 56 -2.83 -10.86 -0.67
N ILE A 57 -3.95 -10.92 -1.38
CA ILE A 57 -4.34 -12.07 -2.20
C ILE A 57 -4.57 -11.54 -3.61
N ILE A 58 -3.73 -11.97 -4.55
CA ILE A 58 -3.72 -11.49 -5.92
C ILE A 58 -3.97 -12.66 -6.87
N GLU A 59 -4.87 -12.47 -7.82
CA GLU A 59 -5.09 -13.44 -8.89
C GLU A 59 -3.95 -13.34 -9.92
N ILE A 60 -3.24 -14.44 -10.18
CA ILE A 60 -2.22 -14.49 -11.23
C ILE A 60 -2.82 -15.09 -12.50
N VAL A 61 -2.64 -14.38 -13.61
CA VAL A 61 -2.96 -14.88 -14.95
C VAL A 61 -1.92 -15.91 -15.38
N GLU A 62 -2.37 -17.11 -15.79
CA GLU A 62 -1.51 -18.27 -16.15
C GLU A 62 -0.37 -17.94 -17.13
N ASP A 63 -0.56 -16.96 -18.02
CA ASP A 63 0.41 -16.60 -19.06
C ASP A 63 1.47 -15.58 -18.60
N ASN A 64 1.33 -15.00 -17.39
CA ASN A 64 2.14 -13.90 -16.87
C ASN A 64 2.93 -14.31 -15.61
N ILE A 65 3.54 -15.49 -15.65
CA ILE A 65 4.25 -16.08 -14.51
C ILE A 65 5.75 -15.70 -14.44
N ASP A 66 6.25 -14.86 -15.34
CA ASP A 66 7.63 -14.35 -15.24
C ASP A 66 7.76 -13.33 -14.09
N ILE A 67 8.96 -13.22 -13.53
CA ILE A 67 9.25 -12.37 -12.35
C ILE A 67 8.79 -10.93 -12.57
N LYS A 68 9.03 -10.38 -13.77
CA LYS A 68 8.65 -9.00 -14.07
C LYS A 68 7.14 -8.83 -14.02
N SER A 69 6.39 -9.72 -14.65
CA SER A 69 4.93 -9.68 -14.65
C SER A 69 4.34 -9.89 -13.25
N ILE A 70 4.93 -10.77 -12.43
CA ILE A 70 4.53 -10.99 -11.04
C ILE A 70 4.72 -9.70 -10.23
N CYS A 71 5.95 -9.18 -10.14
CA CYS A 71 6.23 -7.97 -9.37
C CYS A 71 5.36 -6.79 -9.81
N LYS A 72 5.20 -6.61 -11.13
CA LYS A 72 4.33 -5.55 -11.65
C LYS A 72 2.87 -5.73 -11.23
N SER A 73 2.35 -6.95 -11.25
CA SER A 73 0.98 -7.22 -10.80
C SER A 73 0.78 -6.90 -9.32
N ILE A 74 1.80 -7.16 -8.48
CA ILE A 74 1.79 -6.80 -7.06
C ILE A 74 1.79 -5.29 -6.88
N ILE A 75 2.67 -4.59 -7.59
CA ILE A 75 2.78 -3.13 -7.55
C ILE A 75 1.48 -2.49 -8.01
N ASP A 76 0.95 -2.90 -9.17
CA ASP A 76 -0.31 -2.40 -9.72
C ASP A 76 -1.45 -2.62 -8.71
N TYR A 77 -1.52 -3.80 -8.07
CA TYR A 77 -2.50 -4.06 -7.00
C TYR A 77 -2.36 -3.09 -5.82
N LEU A 78 -1.14 -2.86 -5.32
CA LEU A 78 -0.88 -1.91 -4.23
C LEU A 78 -1.32 -0.50 -4.60
N TYR A 79 -1.05 -0.07 -5.84
CA TYR A 79 -1.45 1.24 -6.32
C TYR A 79 -2.96 1.38 -6.43
N GLU A 80 -3.62 0.42 -7.07
CA GLU A 80 -5.06 0.46 -7.33
C GLU A 80 -5.88 0.37 -6.04
N ASN A 81 -5.50 -0.51 -5.12
CA ASN A 81 -6.31 -0.80 -3.93
C ASN A 81 -5.90 0.05 -2.73
N GLU A 82 -4.60 0.23 -2.49
CA GLU A 82 -4.13 0.79 -1.23
C GLU A 82 -3.63 2.25 -1.33
N ILE A 83 -2.78 2.56 -2.31
CA ILE A 83 -2.07 3.85 -2.39
C ILE A 83 -2.97 4.94 -2.97
N ASN A 84 -3.61 4.71 -4.12
CA ASN A 84 -4.35 5.75 -4.85
C ASN A 84 -5.56 6.26 -4.07
N SER A 85 -6.30 5.36 -3.42
CA SER A 85 -7.47 5.71 -2.62
C SER A 85 -7.10 6.61 -1.43
N ARG A 86 -6.04 6.26 -0.69
CA ARG A 86 -5.50 7.04 0.44
C ARG A 86 -4.92 8.38 0.01
N GLN A 87 -4.11 8.40 -1.05
CA GLN A 87 -3.56 9.64 -1.62
C GLN A 87 -4.69 10.60 -2.03
N ASN A 88 -5.73 10.09 -2.68
CA ASN A 88 -6.91 10.87 -3.05
C ASN A 88 -7.66 11.43 -1.83
N TYR A 89 -7.81 10.64 -0.77
CA TYR A 89 -8.40 11.10 0.49
C TYR A 89 -7.60 12.25 1.11
N ILE A 90 -6.27 12.11 1.18
CA ILE A 90 -5.35 13.11 1.75
C ILE A 90 -5.41 14.41 0.94
N ASN A 91 -5.38 14.32 -0.39
CA ASN A 91 -5.41 15.49 -1.29
C ASN A 91 -6.71 16.30 -1.14
N LYS A 92 -7.84 15.63 -0.88
CA LYS A 92 -9.15 16.27 -0.67
C LYS A 92 -9.29 16.94 0.71
N ASN A 93 -8.33 16.77 1.62
CA ASN A 93 -8.44 17.30 2.99
C ASN A 93 -8.42 18.84 3.03
N LYS A 94 -7.62 19.48 2.18
CA LYS A 94 -7.51 20.95 2.13
C LYS A 94 -8.86 21.61 1.79
N SER A 95 -9.56 21.09 0.77
CA SER A 95 -10.86 21.63 0.34
C SER A 95 -11.97 21.32 1.34
N PHE A 96 -11.92 20.17 2.02
CA PHE A 96 -12.82 19.85 3.13
C PHE A 96 -12.66 20.85 4.28
N ASN A 97 -11.43 21.06 4.76
CA ASN A 97 -11.13 21.97 5.87
C ASN A 97 -11.58 23.39 5.57
N SER A 98 -11.29 23.89 4.35
CA SER A 98 -11.71 25.22 3.92
C SER A 98 -13.24 25.41 4.02
N ARG A 99 -14.03 24.45 3.51
CA ARG A 99 -15.50 24.51 3.60
C ARG A 99 -16.01 24.46 5.03
N LYS A 100 -15.39 23.65 5.90
CA LYS A 100 -15.79 23.53 7.30
C LYS A 100 -15.46 24.80 8.09
N ILE A 101 -14.29 25.39 7.88
CA ILE A 101 -13.91 26.67 8.51
C ILE A 101 -14.88 27.79 8.09
N GLN A 102 -15.24 27.89 6.80
CA GLN A 102 -16.23 28.88 6.33
C GLN A 102 -17.61 28.66 6.99
N SER A 103 -18.06 27.41 7.07
CA SER A 103 -19.31 27.06 7.76
C SER A 103 -19.25 27.42 9.25
N MET A 104 -18.12 27.16 9.90
CA MET A 104 -17.90 27.47 11.31
C MET A 104 -17.98 28.98 11.56
N ALA A 105 -17.26 29.79 10.77
CA ALA A 105 -17.30 31.25 10.88
C ALA A 105 -18.73 31.81 10.71
N LYS A 106 -19.49 31.26 9.75
CA LYS A 106 -20.89 31.63 9.54
C LYS A 106 -21.78 31.34 10.74
N TRP A 107 -21.64 30.17 11.39
CA TRP A 107 -22.46 29.82 12.56
C TRP A 107 -22.03 30.54 13.83
N MET A 108 -20.72 30.79 13.98
CA MET A 108 -20.17 31.60 15.05
C MET A 108 -20.72 33.03 15.00
N GLY A 109 -20.75 33.66 13.82
CA GLY A 109 -21.35 34.98 13.64
C GLY A 109 -22.86 35.05 13.93
N LYS A 110 -23.55 33.90 13.98
CA LYS A 110 -24.97 33.78 14.36
C LYS A 110 -25.17 33.38 15.83
N GLY A 111 -24.11 33.25 16.61
CA GLY A 111 -24.17 32.79 18.01
C GLY A 111 -24.61 31.33 18.17
N ASN A 112 -24.58 30.50 17.12
CA ASN A 112 -25.00 29.11 17.19
C ASN A 112 -23.83 28.21 17.58
N ILE A 113 -23.59 28.11 18.89
CA ILE A 113 -22.46 27.35 19.46
C ILE A 113 -22.56 25.85 19.18
N ASP A 114 -23.75 25.26 19.23
CA ASP A 114 -23.94 23.82 18.98
C ASP A 114 -23.41 23.40 17.60
N LYS A 115 -23.70 24.21 16.57
CA LYS A 115 -23.20 23.95 15.20
C LYS A 115 -21.71 24.17 15.08
N VAL A 116 -21.15 25.16 15.78
CA VAL A 116 -19.69 25.38 15.84
C VAL A 116 -19.00 24.17 16.46
N THR A 117 -19.50 23.70 17.61
CA THR A 117 -18.98 22.52 18.31
C THR A 117 -19.04 21.27 17.43
N LYS A 118 -20.15 21.04 16.73
CA LYS A 118 -20.27 19.91 15.79
C LYS A 118 -19.23 19.97 14.68
N ILE A 119 -19.03 21.13 14.06
CA ILE A 119 -18.02 21.29 13.00
C ILE A 119 -16.61 21.09 13.55
N ASN A 120 -16.33 21.54 14.77
CA ASN A 120 -15.04 21.34 15.42
C ASN A 120 -14.73 19.85 15.65
N MET A 121 -15.71 19.08 16.13
CA MET A 121 -15.58 17.63 16.28
C MET A 121 -15.29 16.94 14.94
N GLU A 122 -16.01 17.31 13.87
CA GLU A 122 -15.77 16.76 12.53
C GLU A 122 -14.35 17.07 12.01
N LEU A 123 -13.80 18.26 12.32
CA LEU A 123 -12.43 18.62 11.95
C LEU A 123 -11.38 17.82 12.72
N ILE A 124 -11.59 17.59 14.01
CA ILE A 124 -10.70 16.78 14.85
C ILE A 124 -10.69 15.33 14.38
N GLU A 125 -11.87 14.75 14.14
CA GLU A 125 -12.01 13.40 13.62
C GLU A 125 -11.29 13.25 12.28
N ARG A 126 -11.53 14.19 11.36
CA ARG A 126 -10.86 14.22 10.04
C ARG A 126 -9.35 14.33 10.16
N TYR A 127 -8.84 15.12 11.10
CA TYR A 127 -7.40 15.28 11.35
C TYR A 127 -6.77 13.96 11.78
N ASN A 128 -7.37 13.25 12.74
CA ASN A 128 -6.87 11.96 13.22
C ASN A 128 -6.87 10.91 12.09
N ILE A 129 -7.95 10.84 11.30
CA ILE A 129 -8.00 9.95 10.14
C ILE A 129 -6.94 10.33 9.11
N ASN A 130 -6.70 11.63 8.88
CA ASN A 130 -5.66 12.06 7.92
C ASN A 130 -4.25 11.65 8.35
N ILE A 131 -3.93 11.71 9.65
CA ILE A 131 -2.65 11.22 10.18
C ILE A 131 -2.52 9.72 9.92
N LYS A 132 -3.54 8.94 10.31
CA LYS A 132 -3.56 7.49 10.09
C LYS A 132 -3.36 7.15 8.61
N MET A 133 -4.12 7.79 7.73
CA MET A 133 -4.02 7.59 6.27
C MET A 133 -2.65 7.96 5.70
N LYS A 134 -1.98 8.97 6.25
CA LYS A 134 -0.61 9.34 5.83
C LYS A 134 0.41 8.29 6.25
N SER A 135 0.29 7.78 7.48
CA SER A 135 1.14 6.70 7.98
C SER A 135 0.98 5.46 7.11
N GLU A 136 -0.25 4.99 6.93
CA GLU A 136 -0.58 3.85 6.08
C GLU A 136 -0.10 4.04 4.64
N LEU A 137 -0.33 5.22 4.05
CA LEU A 137 0.15 5.53 2.69
C LEU A 137 1.67 5.40 2.59
N SER A 138 2.41 5.82 3.61
CA SER A 138 3.87 5.66 3.65
C SER A 138 4.25 4.19 3.64
N THR A 139 3.60 3.38 4.46
CA THR A 139 3.81 1.93 4.56
C THR A 139 3.50 1.19 3.25
N TYR A 140 2.35 1.46 2.61
CA TYR A 140 2.06 0.80 1.32
C TYR A 140 3.00 1.27 0.20
N LYS A 141 3.49 2.50 0.26
CA LYS A 141 4.54 2.96 -0.66
C LYS A 141 5.86 2.25 -0.43
N SER A 142 6.25 1.97 0.82
CA SER A 142 7.46 1.18 1.07
C SER A 142 7.32 -0.23 0.48
N TYR A 143 6.15 -0.88 0.64
CA TYR A 143 5.94 -2.19 0.01
C TYR A 143 6.11 -2.14 -1.51
N ALA A 144 5.54 -1.13 -2.17
CA ALA A 144 5.72 -0.96 -3.61
C ALA A 144 7.19 -0.70 -3.99
N CYS A 145 7.92 0.10 -3.21
CA CYS A 145 9.35 0.34 -3.39
C CYS A 145 10.16 -0.97 -3.34
N ASP A 146 9.90 -1.83 -2.35
CA ASP A 146 10.63 -3.09 -2.21
C ASP A 146 10.48 -3.99 -3.46
N PHE A 147 9.28 -4.05 -4.04
CA PHE A 147 9.06 -4.78 -5.30
C PHE A 147 9.70 -4.09 -6.52
N TYR A 148 9.83 -2.76 -6.53
CA TYR A 148 10.61 -2.07 -7.55
C TYR A 148 12.11 -2.38 -7.42
N GLU A 149 12.63 -2.51 -6.21
CA GLU A 149 14.02 -2.91 -5.98
C GLU A 149 14.30 -4.32 -6.46
N VAL A 150 13.36 -5.26 -6.26
CA VAL A 150 13.42 -6.59 -6.85
C VAL A 150 13.49 -6.52 -8.38
N LEU A 151 12.62 -5.72 -9.01
CA LEU A 151 12.64 -5.52 -10.46
C LEU A 151 13.97 -4.94 -10.94
N ASN A 152 14.51 -3.95 -10.25
CA ASN A 152 15.79 -3.34 -10.61
C ASN A 152 16.98 -4.30 -10.44
N THR A 153 16.89 -5.24 -9.48
CA THR A 153 17.94 -6.23 -9.20
C THR A 153 17.89 -7.41 -10.17
N LEU A 154 16.73 -8.02 -10.35
CA LEU A 154 16.54 -9.22 -11.18
C LEU A 154 16.31 -8.88 -12.65
N TYR A 155 15.91 -7.64 -12.95
CA TYR A 155 15.62 -7.17 -14.30
C TYR A 155 16.17 -5.76 -14.56
N PRO A 156 17.51 -5.55 -14.56
CA PRO A 156 18.14 -4.21 -14.53
C PRO A 156 17.88 -3.32 -15.76
N THR A 157 17.32 -3.87 -16.83
CA THR A 157 16.82 -3.09 -17.98
C THR A 157 15.48 -2.41 -17.70
N TYR A 158 14.90 -2.61 -16.51
CA TYR A 158 13.73 -1.88 -16.03
C TYR A 158 14.14 -0.44 -15.70
N ILE A 159 13.93 0.47 -16.64
CA ILE A 159 14.03 1.91 -16.40
C ILE A 159 12.61 2.40 -16.21
N GLU A 160 12.17 2.52 -14.96
CA GLU A 160 11.04 3.37 -14.67
C GLU A 160 11.49 4.82 -14.64
N VAL A 161 10.91 5.63 -15.51
CA VAL A 161 10.99 7.09 -15.41
C VAL A 161 10.04 7.47 -14.29
N VAL A 162 10.55 7.45 -13.05
CA VAL A 162 9.85 7.92 -11.84
C VAL A 162 9.53 9.41 -11.94
#